data_AF-A0A1E3LMT2-F1
#
_entry.id   AF-A0A1E3LMT2-F1
#
_cell.length_a   1.000
_cell.length_b   1.000
_cell.length_c   1.000
_cell.angle_alpha   90.00
_cell.angle_beta   90.00
_cell.angle_gamma   90.00
#
_symmetry.space_group_name_H-M   'P 1'
#
loop_
_entity.id
_entity.type
_entity.pdbx_description
1 polymer ?
#
loop_
_entity_poly.entity_id
_entity_poly.type
_entity_poly.pdbx_seq_one_letter_code
_entity_poly.pdbx_strand_id
1 'polypeptide(L)'
;MAIERCTPGEIIEVDDVALGGRKIVLVDDTGVGYFDLISDTELPKPIYAELNARSLGPLESWLGTAPESQRRGLVQAWVALNARNLDVLTIARALHVGLTQEVADPLELERHGIAATERVKRGRELAARALRG
;
A
#
# COMPACT_ATOMS: atom_id res chain seq x y z
N MET A 1 18.13 -11.10 -12.23
CA MET A 1 17.19 -10.14 -11.65
C MET A 1 17.98 -9.18 -10.79
N ALA A 2 17.84 -7.88 -11.03
CA ALA A 2 18.53 -6.87 -10.24
C ALA A 2 17.64 -6.47 -9.05
N ILE A 3 18.24 -6.34 -7.87
CA ILE A 3 17.54 -5.82 -6.69
C ILE A 3 17.66 -4.29 -6.72
N GLU A 4 16.52 -3.62 -6.59
CA GLU A 4 16.41 -2.18 -6.47
C GLU A 4 16.48 -1.77 -4.99
N ARG A 5 17.06 -0.59 -4.74
CA ARG A 5 17.12 0.00 -3.40
C ARG A 5 16.19 1.20 -3.34
N CYS A 6 15.19 1.13 -2.48
CA CYS A 6 14.26 2.21 -2.16
C CYS A 6 14.61 2.81 -0.78
N THR A 7 13.98 3.94 -0.46
CA THR A 7 14.12 4.58 0.85
C THR A 7 13.42 3.73 1.92
N PRO A 8 14.12 3.33 3.00
CA PRO A 8 13.51 2.60 4.10
C PRO A 8 12.30 3.31 4.71
N GLY A 9 11.24 2.56 5.04
CA GLY A 9 10.02 3.08 5.67
C GLY A 9 9.09 3.86 4.73
N GLU A 10 9.44 4.06 3.46
CA GLU A 10 8.53 4.67 2.50
C GLU A 10 7.46 3.69 2.02
N ILE A 11 6.33 4.27 1.62
CA ILE A 11 5.34 3.58 0.83
C ILE A 11 5.72 3.71 -0.65
N ILE A 12 5.73 2.59 -1.35
CA ILE A 12 5.94 2.54 -2.79
C ILE A 12 4.77 1.80 -3.46
N GLU A 13 4.59 2.07 -4.74
CA GLU A 13 3.81 1.20 -5.61
C GLU A 13 4.71 0.30 -6.42
N VAL A 14 4.24 -0.91 -6.64
CA VAL A 14 4.90 -1.93 -7.46
C VAL A 14 3.86 -2.63 -8.32
N ASP A 15 4.32 -3.25 -9.41
CA ASP A 15 3.49 -4.10 -10.24
C ASP A 15 3.09 -5.38 -9.48
N ASP A 16 1.80 -5.71 -9.53
CA ASP A 16 1.28 -6.97 -9.01
C ASP A 16 1.41 -8.05 -10.10
N VAL A 17 2.50 -8.81 -10.05
CA VAL A 17 2.77 -9.89 -11.00
C VAL A 17 1.75 -11.04 -10.96
N ALA A 18 0.98 -11.18 -9.88
CA ALA A 18 0.04 -12.29 -9.72
C ALA A 18 -1.34 -11.96 -10.31
N LEU A 19 -1.81 -10.71 -10.14
CA LEU A 19 -3.15 -10.29 -10.55
C LEU A 19 -3.17 -9.17 -11.59
N GLY A 20 -2.00 -8.65 -11.97
CA GLY A 20 -1.86 -7.46 -12.81
C GLY A 20 -2.21 -6.16 -12.08
N GLY A 21 -1.83 -5.03 -12.68
CA GLY A 21 -2.02 -3.70 -12.11
C GLY A 21 -0.96 -3.35 -11.07
N ARG A 22 -1.26 -2.36 -10.23
CA ARG A 22 -0.34 -1.82 -9.21
C ARG A 22 -0.84 -2.18 -7.81
N LYS A 23 0.08 -2.42 -6.89
CA LYS A 23 -0.21 -2.58 -5.45
C LYS A 23 0.72 -1.71 -4.62
N ILE A 24 0.21 -1.29 -3.46
CA ILE A 24 0.93 -0.50 -2.46
C ILE A 24 1.62 -1.44 -1.47
N VAL A 25 2.89 -1.14 -1.19
CA VAL A 25 3.78 -1.88 -0.28
C VAL A 25 4.60 -0.94 0.59
N LEU A 26 5.08 -1.44 1.73
CA LEU A 26 5.93 -0.72 2.67
C LEU A 26 7.36 -1.24 2.54
N VAL A 27 8.31 -0.34 2.31
CA VAL A 27 9.73 -0.68 2.25
C VAL A 27 10.25 -1.00 3.66
N ASP A 28 11.00 -2.09 3.79
CA ASP A 28 11.60 -2.48 5.07
C ASP A 28 12.74 -1.55 5.51
N ASP A 29 13.33 -1.82 6.66
CA ASP A 29 14.42 -1.04 7.24
C ASP A 29 15.72 -1.10 6.43
N THR A 30 15.90 -2.13 5.59
CA THR A 30 17.08 -2.31 4.74
C THR A 30 17.01 -1.54 3.43
N GLY A 31 15.80 -1.17 2.99
CA GLY A 31 15.56 -0.51 1.72
C GLY A 31 15.60 -1.43 0.51
N VAL A 32 15.87 -2.73 0.68
CA VAL A 32 15.90 -3.71 -0.43
C VAL A 32 14.76 -4.72 -0.37
N GLY A 33 14.00 -4.72 0.73
CA GLY A 33 12.83 -5.54 0.91
C GLY A 33 11.55 -4.74 1.10
N TYR A 34 10.40 -5.40 0.94
CA TYR A 34 9.09 -4.80 1.16
C TYR A 34 8.08 -5.76 1.79
N PHE A 35 7.10 -5.18 2.46
CA PHE A 35 5.90 -5.84 2.98
C PHE A 35 4.68 -5.41 2.14
N ASP A 36 3.95 -6.39 1.60
CA ASP A 36 2.64 -6.15 0.96
C ASP A 36 1.46 -6.54 1.86
N LEU A 37 1.72 -7.19 2.99
CA LEU A 37 0.78 -7.42 4.08
C LEU A 37 1.55 -7.25 5.40
N ILE A 38 0.87 -6.76 6.43
CA ILE A 38 1.43 -6.70 7.79
C ILE A 38 0.94 -7.92 8.57
N SER A 39 1.87 -8.74 9.04
CA SER A 39 1.63 -9.92 9.85
C SER A 39 2.90 -10.25 10.64
N ASP A 40 2.77 -10.77 11.85
CA ASP A 40 3.90 -11.11 12.74
C ASP A 40 4.84 -12.18 12.14
N THR A 41 4.35 -12.94 11.16
CA THR A 41 5.08 -14.02 10.48
C THR A 41 5.59 -13.63 9.10
N GLU A 42 5.39 -12.38 8.69
CA GLU A 42 5.75 -11.93 7.35
C GLU A 42 7.25 -11.66 7.23
N LEU A 43 7.88 -12.20 6.19
CA LEU A 43 9.24 -11.85 5.79
C LEU A 43 9.23 -10.85 4.64
N PRO A 44 10.16 -9.87 4.63
CA PRO A 44 10.23 -8.91 3.55
C PRO A 44 10.59 -9.61 2.23
N LYS A 45 9.92 -9.20 1.16
CA LYS A 45 10.17 -9.68 -0.21
C LYS A 45 11.19 -8.78 -0.89
N PRO A 46 12.13 -9.30 -1.68
CA PRO A 46 13.05 -8.46 -2.43
C PRO A 46 12.32 -7.50 -3.39
N ILE A 47 12.76 -6.26 -3.45
CA ILE A 47 12.31 -5.30 -4.47
C ILE A 47 13.11 -5.55 -5.74
N TYR A 48 12.55 -6.34 -6.67
CA TYR A 48 13.16 -6.56 -7.97
C TYR A 48 12.89 -5.37 -8.91
N ALA A 49 13.85 -4.99 -9.75
CA ALA A 49 13.69 -3.88 -10.70
C ALA A 49 12.50 -4.07 -11.66
N GLU A 50 12.16 -5.33 -11.96
CA GLU A 50 11.02 -5.72 -12.80
C GLU A 50 9.66 -5.39 -12.17
N LEU A 51 9.62 -5.04 -10.87
CA LEU A 51 8.42 -4.58 -10.18
C LEU A 51 8.09 -3.11 -10.47
N ASN A 52 8.96 -2.39 -11.20
CA ASN A 52 8.78 -1.00 -11.60
C ASN A 52 8.38 -0.12 -10.40
N ALA A 53 9.20 -0.13 -9.35
CA ALA A 53 8.91 0.58 -8.11
C ALA A 53 8.73 2.09 -8.35
N ARG A 54 7.69 2.67 -7.73
CA ARG A 54 7.45 4.12 -7.73
C ARG A 54 7.29 4.59 -6.29
N SER A 55 8.18 5.47 -5.84
CA SER A 55 8.03 6.07 -4.52
C SER A 55 6.77 6.91 -4.45
N LEU A 56 5.97 6.67 -3.41
CA LEU A 56 4.90 7.55 -2.98
C LEU A 56 5.32 8.38 -1.75
N GLY A 57 6.53 8.16 -1.22
CA GLY A 57 7.02 8.81 -0.01
C GLY A 57 6.39 8.25 1.28
N PRO A 58 6.69 8.88 2.43
CA PRO A 58 6.12 8.51 3.71
C PRO A 58 4.62 8.82 3.76
N LEU A 59 3.83 7.95 4.40
CA LEU A 59 2.38 8.06 4.43
C LEU A 59 1.91 9.38 5.06
N GLU A 60 2.65 9.90 6.04
CA GLU A 60 2.38 11.14 6.75
C GLU A 60 2.49 12.37 5.83
N SER A 61 3.32 12.34 4.78
CA SER A 61 3.48 13.48 3.88
C SER A 61 2.30 13.65 2.94
N TRP A 62 1.54 12.59 2.68
CA TRP A 62 0.47 12.58 1.68
C TRP A 62 -0.63 13.60 1.97
N LEU A 63 -1.02 13.72 3.25
CA LEU A 63 -2.03 14.69 3.68
C LEU A 63 -1.53 16.14 3.53
N GLY A 64 -0.23 16.38 3.70
CA GLY A 64 0.39 17.68 3.50
C GLY A 64 0.41 18.11 2.03
N THR A 65 0.56 17.13 1.12
CA THR A 65 0.58 17.36 -0.33
C THR A 65 -0.80 17.35 -0.98
N ALA A 66 -1.86 16.97 -0.25
CA ALA A 66 -3.22 16.93 -0.78
C ALA A 66 -3.73 18.34 -1.15
N PRO A 67 -4.54 18.47 -2.23
CA PRO A 67 -5.23 19.71 -2.58
C PRO A 67 -6.04 20.24 -1.41
N GLU A 68 -6.09 21.57 -1.26
CA GLU A 68 -6.77 22.21 -0.12
C GLU A 68 -8.25 21.80 -0.01
N SER A 69 -8.93 21.65 -1.15
CA SER A 69 -10.33 21.21 -1.24
C SER A 69 -10.57 19.83 -0.64
N GLN A 70 -9.58 18.94 -0.67
CA GLN A 70 -9.71 17.55 -0.21
C GLN A 70 -9.05 17.31 1.15
N ARG A 71 -8.04 18.11 1.49
CA ARG A 71 -7.18 17.91 2.67
C ARG A 71 -7.97 17.70 3.95
N ARG A 72 -8.99 18.54 4.21
CA ARG A 72 -9.81 18.43 5.43
C ARG A 72 -10.52 17.07 5.51
N GLY A 73 -11.12 16.63 4.41
CA GLY A 73 -11.82 15.35 4.36
C GLY A 73 -10.86 14.17 4.51
N LEU A 74 -9.70 14.21 3.85
CA LEU A 74 -8.69 13.15 3.98
C LEU A 74 -8.08 13.07 5.39
N VAL A 75 -7.88 14.20 6.07
CA VAL A 75 -7.47 14.22 7.48
C VAL A 75 -8.54 13.59 8.38
N GLN A 76 -9.81 13.90 8.15
CA GLN A 76 -10.91 13.28 8.90
C GLN A 76 -11.01 11.78 8.65
N ALA A 77 -10.85 11.35 7.39
CA ALA A 77 -10.79 9.95 7.03
C ALA A 77 -9.59 9.24 7.67
N TRP A 78 -8.40 9.83 7.64
CA TRP A 78 -7.22 9.30 8.32
C TRP A 78 -7.48 9.01 9.81
N VAL A 79 -8.03 10.00 10.53
CA VAL A 79 -8.36 9.84 11.95
C VAL A 79 -9.39 8.72 12.16
N ALA A 80 -10.45 8.70 11.35
CA ALA A 80 -11.50 7.69 11.44
C ALA A 80 -10.99 6.28 11.13
N LEU A 81 -10.13 6.12 10.13
CA LEU A 81 -9.53 4.84 9.75
C LEU A 81 -8.59 4.31 10.84
N ASN A 82 -7.77 5.18 11.43
CA ASN A 82 -6.90 4.81 12.55
C ASN A 82 -7.71 4.35 13.77
N ALA A 83 -8.87 4.97 14.04
CA ALA A 83 -9.76 4.57 15.12
C ALA A 83 -10.41 3.18 14.92
N ARG A 84 -10.35 2.61 13.71
CA ARG A 84 -10.91 1.29 13.37
C ARG A 84 -9.93 0.12 13.49
N ASN A 85 -8.73 0.36 13.99
CA ASN A 85 -7.67 -0.67 14.13
C ASN A 85 -7.31 -1.35 12.80
N LEU A 86 -7.35 -0.61 11.69
CA LEU A 86 -6.85 -1.10 10.40
C LEU A 86 -5.31 -1.06 10.41
N ASP A 87 -4.69 -2.01 9.72
CA ASP A 87 -3.23 -2.00 9.55
C ASP A 87 -2.78 -0.84 8.63
N VAL A 88 -1.54 -0.42 8.79
CA VAL A 88 -0.98 0.74 8.09
C VAL A 88 -1.05 0.61 6.56
N LEU A 89 -0.92 -0.58 5.99
CA LEU A 89 -1.03 -0.78 4.54
C LEU A 89 -2.47 -0.68 4.06
N THR A 90 -3.44 -1.18 4.84
CA THR A 90 -4.87 -0.98 4.56
C THR A 90 -5.24 0.51 4.60
N ILE A 91 -4.72 1.27 5.58
CA ILE A 91 -4.93 2.73 5.67
C ILE A 91 -4.25 3.43 4.48
N ALA A 92 -3.01 3.06 4.13
CA ALA A 92 -2.31 3.63 2.98
C ALA A 92 -3.09 3.39 1.67
N ARG A 93 -3.64 2.19 1.47
CA ARG A 93 -4.47 1.88 0.31
C ARG A 93 -5.74 2.73 0.25
N ALA A 94 -6.41 2.90 1.38
CA ALA A 94 -7.59 3.75 1.49
C ALA A 94 -7.25 5.21 1.12
N LEU A 95 -6.21 5.80 1.73
CA LEU A 95 -5.82 7.17 1.46
C LEU A 95 -5.34 7.38 0.02
N HIS A 96 -4.61 6.41 -0.55
CA HIS A 96 -4.15 6.52 -1.93
C HIS A 96 -5.33 6.61 -2.91
N VAL A 97 -6.40 5.84 -2.67
CA VAL A 97 -7.65 5.95 -3.43
C VAL A 97 -8.26 7.34 -3.25
N GLY A 98 -8.30 7.85 -2.03
CA GLY A 98 -8.84 9.19 -1.78
C GLY A 98 -8.09 10.31 -2.52
N LEU A 99 -6.76 10.21 -2.60
CA LEU A 99 -5.93 11.16 -3.35
C LEU A 99 -6.09 11.05 -4.87
N THR A 100 -6.25 9.83 -5.39
CA THR A 100 -6.30 9.58 -6.83
C THR A 100 -7.69 9.73 -7.43
N GLN A 101 -8.74 9.52 -6.63
CA GLN A 101 -10.14 9.55 -7.07
C GLN A 101 -10.94 10.70 -6.46
N GLU A 102 -10.30 11.57 -5.68
CA GLU A 102 -10.91 12.71 -4.99
C GLU A 102 -12.03 12.32 -4.02
N VAL A 103 -11.95 11.13 -3.43
CA VAL A 103 -12.91 10.62 -2.44
C VAL A 103 -12.39 10.93 -1.04
N ALA A 104 -13.25 11.42 -0.16
CA ALA A 104 -12.88 11.74 1.22
C ALA A 104 -13.83 11.17 2.28
N ASP A 105 -14.90 10.46 1.87
CA ASP A 105 -15.80 9.80 2.82
C ASP A 105 -15.08 8.64 3.54
N PRO A 106 -15.00 8.64 4.88
CA PRO A 106 -14.22 7.64 5.61
C PRO A 106 -14.70 6.19 5.40
N LEU A 107 -16.02 5.98 5.28
CA LEU A 107 -16.59 4.64 5.09
C LEU A 107 -16.30 4.11 3.69
N GLU A 108 -16.37 4.98 2.68
CA GLU A 108 -16.01 4.65 1.32
C GLU A 108 -14.52 4.31 1.22
N LEU A 109 -13.65 5.15 1.77
CA LEU A 109 -12.20 4.90 1.75
C LEU A 109 -11.82 3.61 2.48
N GLU A 110 -12.46 3.30 3.62
CA GLU A 110 -12.27 2.03 4.30
C GLU A 110 -12.61 0.83 3.41
N ARG A 111 -13.77 0.86 2.73
CA ARG A 111 -14.16 -0.21 1.80
C ARG A 111 -13.14 -0.38 0.69
N HIS A 112 -12.61 0.72 0.15
CA HIS A 112 -11.54 0.68 -0.84
C HIS A 112 -10.24 0.10 -0.29
N GLY A 113 -9.82 0.51 0.91
CA GLY A 113 -8.63 -0.01 1.58
C GLY A 113 -8.73 -1.52 1.81
N ILE A 114 -9.85 -1.99 2.36
CA ILE A 114 -10.12 -3.41 2.60
C ILE A 114 -10.12 -4.17 1.27
N ALA A 115 -10.84 -3.68 0.25
CA ALA A 115 -10.91 -4.34 -1.05
C ALA A 115 -9.53 -4.46 -1.72
N ALA A 116 -8.68 -3.43 -1.60
CA ALA A 116 -7.30 -3.46 -2.09
C ALA A 116 -6.44 -4.46 -1.31
N THR A 117 -6.57 -4.52 0.02
CA THR A 117 -5.89 -5.52 0.86
C THR A 117 -6.30 -6.95 0.50
N GLU A 118 -7.59 -7.20 0.29
CA GLU A 118 -8.10 -8.50 -0.14
C GLU A 118 -7.64 -8.89 -1.55
N ARG A 119 -7.44 -7.91 -2.45
CA ARG A 119 -6.79 -8.17 -3.74
C ARG A 119 -5.35 -8.66 -3.55
N VAL A 120 -4.56 -8.02 -2.69
CA VAL A 120 -3.18 -8.44 -2.40
C VAL A 120 -3.14 -9.85 -1.81
N LYS A 121 -4.01 -10.17 -0.85
CA LYS A 121 -4.11 -11.53 -0.28
C LYS A 121 -4.36 -12.59 -1.35
N ARG A 122 -5.36 -12.35 -2.23
CA ARG A 122 -5.65 -13.25 -3.36
C ARG A 122 -4.47 -13.42 -4.31
N GLY A 123 -3.73 -12.34 -4.60
CA GLY A 123 -2.52 -12.42 -5.43
C GLY A 123 -1.46 -13.33 -4.81
N ARG A 124 -1.26 -13.24 -3.50
CA ARG A 124 -0.33 -14.13 -2.78
C ARG A 124 -0.76 -15.58 -2.79
N GLU A 125 -2.06 -15.84 -2.61
CA GLU A 125 -2.60 -17.20 -2.69
C GLU A 125 -2.36 -17.82 -4.07
N LEU A 126 -2.56 -17.05 -5.14
CA LEU A 126 -2.30 -17.52 -6.51
C LEU A 126 -0.82 -17.80 -6.75
N ALA A 127 0.07 -16.89 -6.37
CA ALA A 127 1.52 -17.09 -6.48
C ALA A 127 1.98 -18.32 -5.69
N ALA A 128 1.47 -18.51 -4.46
CA ALA A 128 1.80 -19.66 -3.62
C ALA A 128 1.25 -20.99 -4.17
N ARG A 129 0.16 -20.98 -4.94
CA ARG A 129 -0.33 -22.16 -5.66
C ARG A 129 0.55 -22.48 -6.87
N ALA A 130 0.94 -21.46 -7.64
CA ALA A 130 1.80 -21.63 -8.81
C ALA A 130 3.19 -22.20 -8.47
N LEU A 131 3.73 -21.88 -7.28
CA LEU A 131 5.01 -22.42 -6.79
C LEU A 131 4.91 -23.84 -6.22
N ARG A 132 3.69 -24.36 -5.98
CA ARG A 132 3.43 -25.69 -5.43
C ARG A 132 2.93 -26.70 -6.47
N GLY A 133 2.56 -26.24 -7.66
CA GLY A 133 2.22 -27.09 -8.81
C GLY A 133 3.47 -27.52 -9.56
#